data_AF-A0A8T2PLS4-F1
#
_entry.id   AF-A0A8T2PLS4-F1
#
_cell.length_a   1.000
_cell.length_b   1.000
_cell.length_c   1.000
_cell.angle_alpha   90.00
_cell.angle_beta   90.00
_cell.angle_gamma   90.00
#
_symmetry.space_group_name_H-M   'P 1'
#
loop_
_entity.id
_entity.type
_entity.pdbx_description
1 polymer ?
#
loop_
_entity_poly.entity_id
_entity_poly.type
_entity_poly.pdbx_seq_one_letter_code
_entity_poly.pdbx_strand_id
1 'polypeptide(L)'
;MAEPRPAFLSLMLSPPLTEKTHLETPLEENVNRIVPEEGTVEARTIEDAIAVLSTADDVDRHPERRMKAAFAAFEELHMPRLKMENPNMRLSQLKQQLKKEWMKSPDNPLNQRFTNYNK
;
A
#
# COMPACT_ATOMS: atom_id res chain seq x y z
N MET A 1 91.98 -27.34 1.96
CA MET A 1 91.64 -26.13 1.18
C MET A 1 91.39 -26.60 -0.25
N ALA A 2 90.27 -26.42 -0.92
CA ALA A 2 89.12 -25.55 -0.71
C ALA A 2 87.86 -26.22 -1.33
N GLU A 3 86.72 -25.60 -1.06
CA GLU A 3 85.33 -26.07 -1.05
C GLU A 3 84.74 -26.74 -2.32
N PRO A 4 83.70 -27.58 -2.17
CA PRO A 4 82.85 -28.00 -3.28
C PRO A 4 81.98 -26.83 -3.75
N ARG A 5 81.97 -26.54 -5.05
CA ARG A 5 81.13 -25.48 -5.63
C ARG A 5 79.63 -25.80 -5.41
N PRO A 6 78.80 -24.77 -5.17
CA PRO A 6 77.44 -24.94 -4.67
C PRO A 6 76.49 -25.49 -5.74
N ALA A 7 75.64 -26.43 -5.33
CA ALA A 7 74.52 -26.92 -6.11
C ALA A 7 73.46 -25.81 -6.26
N PHE A 8 73.58 -24.98 -7.29
CA PHE A 8 72.69 -23.83 -7.53
C PHE A 8 71.59 -24.09 -8.57
N LEU A 9 71.15 -25.33 -8.76
CA LEU A 9 69.96 -25.64 -9.55
C LEU A 9 69.03 -26.60 -8.80
N SER A 10 68.71 -26.24 -7.56
CA SER A 10 67.41 -26.57 -6.98
C SER A 10 66.57 -25.30 -6.98
N LEU A 11 66.27 -24.78 -8.18
CA LEU A 11 65.03 -24.01 -8.30
C LEU A 11 63.94 -25.06 -8.22
N MET A 12 63.47 -25.22 -6.98
CA MET A 12 62.20 -25.84 -6.63
C MET A 12 61.25 -25.63 -7.79
N LEU A 13 60.84 -26.74 -8.42
CA LEU A 13 59.64 -26.78 -9.22
C LEU A 13 58.50 -26.46 -8.24
N SER A 14 58.32 -25.16 -7.97
CA SER A 14 57.12 -24.66 -7.32
C SER A 14 55.98 -25.22 -8.14
N PRO A 15 55.05 -25.99 -7.54
CA PRO A 15 53.88 -26.43 -8.28
C PRO A 15 53.28 -25.17 -8.91
N PRO A 16 52.73 -25.26 -10.14
CA PRO A 16 52.05 -24.11 -10.72
C PRO A 16 51.09 -23.61 -9.66
N LEU A 17 51.19 -22.33 -9.27
CA LEU A 17 50.19 -21.71 -8.43
C LEU A 17 48.89 -21.90 -9.20
N THR A 18 48.14 -22.93 -8.84
CA THR A 18 46.79 -23.15 -9.33
C THR A 18 46.07 -21.91 -8.86
N GLU A 19 45.91 -20.96 -9.78
CA GLU A 19 45.10 -19.78 -9.55
C GLU A 19 43.77 -20.33 -9.07
N LYS A 20 43.48 -20.11 -7.79
CA LYS A 20 42.28 -20.64 -7.16
C LYS A 20 41.13 -20.12 -7.99
N THR A 21 40.51 -21.02 -8.75
CA THR A 21 39.40 -20.65 -9.61
C THR A 21 38.29 -20.11 -8.70
N HIS A 22 37.39 -19.29 -9.24
CA HIS A 22 36.22 -18.78 -8.51
C HIS A 22 35.37 -19.89 -7.82
N LEU A 23 35.65 -21.17 -8.09
CA LEU A 23 35.09 -22.37 -7.49
C LEU A 23 35.69 -22.72 -6.11
N GLU A 24 36.93 -22.31 -5.81
CA GLU A 24 37.61 -22.59 -4.54
C GLU A 24 37.51 -21.44 -3.53
N THR A 25 37.17 -20.23 -3.97
CA THR A 25 36.86 -19.09 -3.11
C THR A 25 35.38 -19.14 -2.75
N PRO A 26 35.00 -19.19 -1.45
CA PRO A 26 33.61 -19.01 -1.05
C PRO A 26 33.08 -17.71 -1.65
N LEU A 27 31.94 -17.77 -2.32
CA LEU A 27 31.30 -16.56 -2.86
C LEU A 27 31.04 -15.61 -1.69
N GLU A 28 31.62 -14.40 -1.76
CA GLU A 28 31.33 -13.36 -0.77
C GLU A 28 29.85 -13.02 -0.84
N GLU A 29 29.19 -13.09 0.32
CA GLU A 29 27.78 -12.78 0.41
C GLU A 29 27.54 -11.32 0.01
N ASN A 30 26.64 -11.12 -0.94
CA ASN A 30 26.27 -9.78 -1.36
C ASN A 30 25.46 -9.13 -0.24
N VAL A 31 26.09 -8.23 0.52
CA VAL A 31 25.47 -7.47 1.62
C VAL A 31 24.28 -6.60 1.18
N ASN A 32 24.15 -6.31 -0.12
CA ASN A 32 22.98 -5.61 -0.69
C ASN A 32 21.90 -6.57 -1.20
N ARG A 33 22.09 -7.89 -1.06
CA ARG A 33 21.05 -8.87 -1.34
C ARG A 33 20.07 -8.86 -0.18
N ILE A 34 18.97 -8.14 -0.38
CA ILE A 34 17.76 -8.28 0.44
C ILE A 34 17.24 -9.72 0.28
N VAL A 35 17.64 -10.62 1.19
CA VAL A 35 16.96 -11.90 1.36
C VAL A 35 15.66 -11.58 2.09
N PRO A 36 14.49 -11.85 1.49
CA PRO A 36 13.23 -11.69 2.21
C PRO A 36 13.28 -12.61 3.45
N GLU A 37 13.31 -12.00 4.64
CA GLU A 37 13.22 -12.68 5.92
C GLU A 37 11.91 -13.50 5.97
N GLU A 38 11.91 -14.70 6.56
CA GLU A 38 10.70 -15.52 6.69
C GLU A 38 9.60 -14.74 7.41
N GLY A 39 8.67 -14.16 6.63
CA GLY A 39 7.66 -13.21 7.12
C GLY A 39 7.49 -11.94 6.29
N THR A 40 8.37 -11.68 5.31
CA THR A 40 8.17 -10.58 4.34
C THR A 40 7.11 -10.94 3.32
N VAL A 41 6.13 -10.05 3.15
CA VAL A 41 5.02 -10.25 2.20
C VAL A 41 5.50 -9.90 0.79
N GLU A 42 5.76 -10.93 0.00
CA GLU A 42 6.14 -10.84 -1.41
C GLU A 42 4.91 -10.57 -2.27
N ALA A 43 4.76 -9.34 -2.76
CA ALA A 43 3.74 -9.01 -3.74
C ALA A 43 4.17 -9.42 -5.15
N ARG A 44 3.56 -10.49 -5.69
CA ARG A 44 3.87 -11.02 -7.04
C ARG A 44 2.96 -10.47 -8.13
N THR A 45 1.91 -9.77 -7.74
CA THR A 45 0.92 -9.14 -8.62
C THR A 45 0.77 -7.67 -8.29
N ILE A 46 0.24 -6.89 -9.23
CA ILE A 46 0.01 -5.44 -9.03
C ILE A 46 -0.96 -5.24 -7.86
N GLU A 47 -1.97 -6.10 -7.79
CA GLU A 47 -2.99 -6.09 -6.74
C GLU A 47 -2.39 -6.38 -5.36
N ASP A 48 -1.50 -7.38 -5.25
CA ASP A 48 -0.82 -7.68 -3.99
C ASP A 48 0.09 -6.52 -3.53
N ALA A 49 0.76 -5.85 -4.46
CA ALA A 49 1.66 -4.75 -4.13
C ALA A 49 0.89 -3.57 -3.54
N ILE A 50 -0.30 -3.31 -4.08
CA ILE A 50 -1.22 -2.29 -3.58
C ILE A 50 -1.72 -2.67 -2.18
N ALA A 51 -2.04 -3.95 -1.95
CA ALA A 51 -2.54 -4.43 -0.66
C ALA A 51 -1.49 -4.32 0.45
N VAL A 52 -0.24 -4.72 0.18
CA VAL A 52 0.86 -4.68 1.16
C VAL A 52 1.24 -3.25 1.54
N LEU A 53 1.18 -2.32 0.59
CA LEU A 53 1.50 -0.91 0.82
C LEU A 53 0.32 -0.08 1.36
N SER A 54 -0.88 -0.66 1.44
CA SER A 54 -2.05 0.01 2.00
C SER A 54 -1.97 0.05 3.51
N THR A 55 -1.32 1.10 4.04
CA THR A 55 -1.36 1.42 5.47
C THR A 55 -2.79 1.80 5.86
N ALA A 56 -3.31 1.17 6.91
CA ALA A 56 -4.69 1.26 7.33
C ALA A 56 -5.14 2.71 7.52
N ASP A 57 -5.85 3.19 6.51
CA ASP A 57 -6.92 4.12 6.65
C ASP A 57 -7.94 3.63 5.63
N ASP A 58 -9.00 3.00 6.13
CA ASP A 58 -10.25 2.74 5.40
C ASP A 58 -10.91 4.09 5.09
N VAL A 59 -10.13 4.98 4.48
CA VAL A 59 -10.55 6.22 3.88
C VAL A 59 -11.41 5.73 2.74
N ASP A 60 -12.70 5.71 3.01
CA ASP A 60 -13.75 5.52 2.04
C ASP A 60 -13.54 6.52 0.91
N ARG A 61 -12.71 6.07 -0.05
CA ARG A 61 -12.26 6.76 -1.27
C ARG A 61 -13.43 7.03 -2.21
N HIS A 62 -14.64 6.60 -1.85
CA HIS A 62 -15.83 6.77 -2.64
C HIS A 62 -16.69 7.85 -1.98
N PRO A 63 -16.44 9.14 -2.30
CA PRO A 63 -17.38 10.20 -1.94
C PRO A 63 -18.80 9.88 -2.45
N GLU A 64 -18.92 9.14 -3.55
CA GLU A 64 -20.19 8.62 -4.06
C GLU A 64 -20.86 7.60 -3.13
N ARG A 65 -20.10 6.68 -2.50
CA ARG A 65 -20.66 5.70 -1.54
C ARG A 65 -21.07 6.38 -0.24
N ARG A 66 -20.25 7.32 0.26
CA ARG A 66 -20.61 8.16 1.42
C ARG A 66 -21.87 8.97 1.17
N MET A 67 -22.00 9.59 -0.01
CA MET A 67 -23.20 10.34 -0.38
C MET A 67 -24.45 9.46 -0.40
N LYS A 68 -24.36 8.27 -1.02
CA LYS A 68 -25.50 7.35 -1.12
C LYS A 68 -25.90 6.78 0.23
N ALA A 69 -24.93 6.39 1.06
CA ALA A 69 -25.18 5.86 2.39
C ALA A 69 -25.78 6.93 3.32
N ALA A 70 -25.22 8.13 3.33
CA ALA A 70 -25.73 9.23 4.15
C ALA A 70 -27.12 9.69 3.69
N PHE A 71 -27.38 9.74 2.38
CA PHE A 71 -28.73 10.02 1.85
C PHE A 71 -29.75 8.94 2.23
N ALA A 72 -29.36 7.66 2.18
CA ALA A 72 -30.25 6.56 2.57
C ALA A 72 -30.62 6.62 4.05
N ALA A 73 -29.64 6.86 4.93
CA ALA A 73 -29.88 7.05 6.36
C ALA A 73 -30.82 8.24 6.63
N PHE A 74 -30.63 9.35 5.91
CA PHE A 74 -31.50 10.52 6.00
C PHE A 74 -32.91 10.23 5.47
N GLU A 75 -33.04 9.50 4.36
CA GLU A 75 -34.33 9.10 3.80
C GLU A 75 -35.14 8.26 4.80
N GLU A 76 -34.53 7.26 5.43
CA GLU A 76 -35.23 6.40 6.39
C GLU A 76 -35.73 7.15 7.62
N LEU A 77 -34.96 8.12 8.14
CA LEU A 77 -35.33 8.93 9.30
C LEU A 77 -36.40 9.98 8.98
N HIS A 78 -36.31 10.65 7.82
CA HIS A 78 -37.17 11.79 7.50
C HIS A 78 -38.44 11.39 6.75
N MET A 79 -38.44 10.31 5.97
CA MET A 79 -39.62 9.85 5.23
C MET A 79 -40.89 9.62 6.08
N PRO A 80 -40.85 8.96 7.26
CA PRO A 80 -42.05 8.78 8.07
C PRO A 80 -42.58 10.12 8.61
N ARG A 81 -41.69 11.05 8.97
CA ARG A 81 -42.07 12.40 9.40
C ARG A 81 -42.78 13.16 8.27
N LEU A 82 -42.20 13.17 7.07
CA LEU A 82 -42.79 13.84 5.91
C LEU A 82 -44.16 13.27 5.53
N LYS A 83 -44.34 11.94 5.63
CA LYS A 83 -45.63 11.29 5.39
C LYS A 83 -46.69 11.65 6.42
N MET A 84 -46.29 11.83 7.69
CA MET A 84 -47.20 12.23 8.77
C MET A 84 -47.59 13.70 8.67
N GLU A 85 -46.63 14.59 8.36
CA GLU A 85 -46.90 16.02 8.17
C GLU A 85 -47.73 16.28 6.90
N ASN A 86 -47.52 15.48 5.83
CA ASN A 86 -48.16 15.68 4.53
C ASN A 86 -48.73 14.38 3.94
N PRO A 87 -49.79 13.80 4.53
CA PRO A 87 -50.35 12.51 4.09
C PRO A 87 -51.03 12.59 2.71
N ASN A 88 -51.43 13.79 2.27
CA ASN A 88 -52.10 14.00 0.98
C ASN A 88 -51.12 14.13 -0.21
N MET A 89 -49.82 14.24 0.04
CA MET A 89 -48.82 14.46 -1.01
C MET A 89 -48.40 13.14 -1.67
N ARG A 90 -48.17 13.17 -2.98
CA ARG A 90 -47.67 12.02 -3.72
C ARG A 90 -46.22 11.73 -3.32
N LEU A 91 -45.81 10.46 -3.31
CA LEU A 91 -44.43 10.04 -3.00
C LEU A 91 -43.36 10.80 -3.79
N SER A 92 -43.62 11.14 -5.05
CA SER A 92 -42.71 11.96 -5.87
C SER A 92 -42.47 13.36 -5.27
N GLN A 93 -43.53 13.99 -4.76
CA GLN A 93 -43.44 15.32 -4.13
C GLN A 93 -42.75 15.25 -2.77
N LEU A 94 -43.02 14.22 -1.98
CA LEU A 94 -42.33 13.97 -0.71
C LEU A 94 -40.82 13.76 -0.93
N LYS A 95 -40.44 12.98 -1.95
CA LYS A 95 -39.03 12.80 -2.34
C LYS A 95 -38.38 14.10 -2.80
N GLN A 96 -39.11 14.97 -3.50
CA GLN A 96 -38.60 16.30 -3.87
C GLN A 96 -38.36 17.19 -2.64
N GLN A 97 -39.26 17.17 -1.66
CA GLN A 97 -39.08 17.87 -0.38
C GLN A 97 -37.88 17.32 0.38
N LEU A 98 -37.81 16.00 0.53
CA LEU A 98 -36.70 15.31 1.19
C LEU A 98 -35.35 15.66 0.55
N LYS A 99 -35.27 15.70 -0.79
CA LYS A 99 -34.03 16.09 -1.50
C LYS A 99 -33.66 17.56 -1.25
N LYS A 100 -34.65 18.46 -1.12
CA LYS A 100 -34.41 19.87 -0.76
C LYS A 100 -33.89 20.01 0.67
N GLU A 101 -34.45 19.26 1.61
CA GLU A 101 -33.96 19.21 3.00
C GLU A 101 -32.55 18.63 3.06
N TRP A 102 -32.29 17.54 2.35
CA TRP A 102 -30.98 16.92 2.24
C TRP A 102 -29.92 17.89 1.71
N MET A 103 -30.22 18.65 0.66
CA MET A 103 -29.29 19.66 0.12
C MET A 103 -28.89 20.73 1.16
N LYS A 104 -29.74 21.00 2.14
CA LYS A 104 -29.48 21.96 3.23
C LYS A 104 -28.96 21.30 4.50
N SER A 105 -29.06 19.99 4.62
CA SER A 105 -28.70 19.26 5.84
C SER A 105 -27.19 19.29 6.09
N PRO A 106 -26.73 19.45 7.35
CA PRO A 106 -25.33 19.27 7.70
C PRO A 106 -24.82 17.83 7.48
N ASP A 107 -25.73 16.84 7.42
CA ASP A 107 -25.39 15.45 7.13
C ASP A 107 -24.95 15.22 5.69
N ASN A 108 -25.21 16.18 4.80
CA ASN A 108 -24.73 16.13 3.43
C ASN A 108 -23.22 16.40 3.41
N PRO A 109 -22.38 15.43 2.99
CA PRO A 109 -20.93 15.61 2.93
C PRO A 109 -20.51 16.78 2.04
N LEU A 110 -21.35 17.21 1.09
CA LEU A 110 -21.11 18.39 0.25
C LEU A 110 -21.16 19.72 1.02
N ASN A 111 -21.87 19.75 2.16
CA ASN A 111 -21.98 20.92 3.03
C ASN A 111 -20.89 20.95 4.11
N GLN A 112 -20.07 19.89 4.23
CA GLN A 112 -18.93 19.88 5.12
C GLN A 112 -17.88 20.85 4.55
N ARG A 113 -17.79 22.04 5.18
CA ARG A 113 -16.79 23.05 4.84
C ARG A 113 -15.42 22.39 4.87
N PHE A 114 -14.77 22.30 3.72
CA PHE A 114 -13.36 21.93 3.65
C PHE A 114 -12.60 22.87 4.58
N THR A 115 -12.02 22.31 5.65
CA THR A 115 -11.03 23.03 6.44
C THR A 115 -9.84 23.25 5.51
N ASN A 116 -9.68 24.48 5.01
CA ASN A 116 -8.51 24.88 4.23
C ASN A 116 -7.25 24.70 5.09
N TYR A 117 -6.62 23.53 5.00
CA TYR A 117 -5.27 23.32 5.50
C TYR A 117 -4.30 23.94 4.50
N ASN A 118 -4.07 25.26 4.66
CA ASN A 118 -2.88 25.88 4.11
C ASN A 118 -1.97 26.18 5.32
N LYS A 119 -0.96 25.34 5.51
CA LYS A 119 0.10 25.55 6.48
C LYS A 119 1.43 25.29 5.80
#